data_AF-A0A352XXE2-F1
#
_entry.id   AF-A0A352XXE2-F1
#
_cell.length_a   1.000
_cell.length_b   1.000
_cell.length_c   1.000
_cell.angle_alpha   90.00
_cell.angle_beta   90.00
_cell.angle_gamma   90.00
#
_symmetry.space_group_name_H-M   'P 1'
#
loop_
_entity.id
_entity.type
_entity.pdbx_description
1 polymer ?
#
loop_
_entity_poly.entity_id
_entity_poly.type
_entity_poly.pdbx_seq_one_letter_code
_entity_poly.pdbx_strand_id
1 'polypeptide(L)'
;SALAFAGEQQATTLEVLDSPLLAARAADVRDVVGRALRHVSGQVMQKQDLSVLKQPVILLADDLTPSDTALLKPETVLGICTVQGGPTAHAAILARALGIPAIA
;
A
#
# COMPACT_ATOMS: atom_id res chain seq x y z
N SER A 1 13.72 11.29 -11.36
CA SER A 1 15.03 11.18 -10.67
C SER A 1 15.65 9.83 -11.02
N ALA A 2 16.97 9.64 -10.82
CA ALA A 2 17.64 8.36 -11.10
C ALA A 2 17.00 7.19 -10.33
N LEU A 3 16.58 7.42 -9.08
CA LEU A 3 15.91 6.42 -8.25
C LEU A 3 14.54 6.00 -8.81
N ALA A 4 13.74 6.94 -9.30
CA ALA A 4 12.44 6.64 -9.91
C ALA A 4 12.59 5.78 -11.17
N PHE A 5 13.55 6.14 -12.02
CA PHE A 5 13.82 5.43 -13.27
C PHE A 5 14.28 3.99 -13.02
N ALA A 6 15.28 3.81 -12.14
CA ALA A 6 15.77 2.48 -11.79
C ALA A 6 14.70 1.62 -11.10
N GLY A 7 13.90 2.23 -10.24
CA GLY A 7 12.78 1.56 -9.56
C GLY A 7 11.72 1.04 -10.52
N GLU A 8 11.31 1.85 -11.49
CA GLU A 8 10.30 1.45 -12.47
C GLU A 8 10.83 0.38 -13.42
N GLN A 9 12.10 0.46 -13.82
CA GLN A 9 12.73 -0.57 -14.66
C GLN A 9 12.74 -1.93 -13.94
N GLN A 10 13.04 -1.93 -12.64
CA GLN A 10 13.02 -3.16 -11.84
C GLN A 10 11.60 -3.70 -11.65
N ALA A 11 10.61 -2.83 -11.40
CA ALA A 11 9.22 -3.24 -11.27
C ALA A 11 8.67 -3.85 -12.56
N THR A 12 8.93 -3.21 -13.71
CA THR A 12 8.57 -3.74 -15.03
C THR A 12 9.20 -5.09 -15.30
N THR A 13 10.47 -5.28 -14.91
CA THR A 13 11.17 -6.57 -15.07
C THR A 13 10.49 -7.68 -14.28
N LEU A 14 10.01 -7.38 -13.07
CA LEU A 14 9.29 -8.36 -12.24
C LEU A 14 7.91 -8.70 -12.81
N GLU A 15 7.20 -7.69 -13.33
CA GLU A 15 5.85 -7.80 -13.89
C GLU A 15 5.75 -8.75 -15.08
N VAL A 16 6.78 -8.78 -15.94
CA VAL A 16 6.79 -9.60 -17.16
C VAL A 16 7.28 -11.04 -16.94
N LEU A 17 7.60 -11.42 -15.70
CA LEU A 17 7.99 -12.80 -15.39
C LEU A 17 6.76 -13.71 -15.36
N ASP A 18 6.90 -14.92 -15.88
CA ASP A 18 5.85 -15.97 -15.86
C ASP A 18 5.51 -16.50 -14.45
N SER A 19 6.06 -15.91 -13.40
CA SER A 19 5.79 -16.26 -12.01
C SER A 19 4.81 -15.26 -11.40
N PRO A 20 3.56 -15.66 -11.09
CA PRO A 20 2.57 -14.78 -10.47
C PRO A 20 3.05 -14.15 -9.16
N LEU A 21 3.85 -14.91 -8.39
CA LEU A 21 4.43 -14.42 -7.13
C LEU A 21 5.44 -13.29 -7.39
N LEU A 22 6.30 -13.42 -8.41
CA LEU A 22 7.29 -12.40 -8.72
C LEU A 22 6.65 -11.19 -9.40
N ALA A 23 5.68 -11.40 -10.28
CA ALA A 23 4.90 -10.32 -10.89
C ALA A 23 4.21 -9.45 -9.82
N ALA A 24 3.65 -10.06 -8.78
CA ALA A 24 3.05 -9.33 -7.66
C ALA A 24 4.06 -8.46 -6.88
N ARG A 25 5.36 -8.79 -6.89
CA ARG A 25 6.41 -8.00 -6.23
C ARG A 25 6.72 -6.68 -6.93
N ALA A 26 6.27 -6.48 -8.17
CA ALA A 26 6.43 -5.19 -8.85
C ALA A 26 5.80 -4.04 -8.06
N ALA A 27 4.61 -4.27 -7.47
CA ALA A 27 3.93 -3.31 -6.61
C ALA A 27 4.75 -2.95 -5.36
N ASP A 28 5.39 -3.95 -4.72
CA ASP A 28 6.24 -3.73 -3.55
C ASP A 28 7.46 -2.85 -3.88
N VAL A 29 8.10 -3.08 -5.03
CA VAL A 29 9.23 -2.27 -5.50
C VAL A 29 8.80 -0.82 -5.71
N ARG A 30 7.64 -0.60 -6.35
CA ARG A 30 7.10 0.75 -6.55
C ARG A 30 6.79 1.45 -5.23
N ASP A 31 6.25 0.76 -4.23
CA ASP A 31 6.00 1.34 -2.91
C ASP A 31 7.30 1.79 -2.21
N VAL A 32 8.33 0.94 -2.19
CA VAL A 32 9.62 1.27 -1.56
C VAL A 32 10.30 2.43 -2.27
N VAL A 33 10.32 2.42 -3.60
CA VAL A 33 10.90 3.52 -4.40
C VAL A 33 10.14 4.81 -4.17
N GLY A 34 8.80 4.78 -4.17
CA GLY A 34 7.96 5.92 -3.86
C GLY A 34 8.25 6.50 -2.47
N ARG A 35 8.42 5.64 -1.45
CA ARG A 35 8.83 6.06 -0.11
C ARG A 35 10.21 6.72 -0.10
N ALA A 36 11.20 6.08 -0.71
CA ALA A 36 12.56 6.60 -0.76
C ALA A 36 12.63 7.95 -1.50
N LEU A 37 11.89 8.11 -2.61
CA LEU A 37 11.76 9.39 -3.31
C LEU A 37 11.19 10.49 -2.42
N ARG A 38 10.13 10.22 -1.66
CA ARG A 38 9.55 11.19 -0.72
C ARG A 38 10.58 11.67 0.31
N HIS A 39 11.36 10.74 0.87
CA HIS A 39 12.41 11.08 1.83
C HIS A 39 13.51 11.95 1.20
N VAL A 40 13.97 11.61 -0.02
CA VAL A 40 15.05 12.33 -0.70
C VAL A 40 14.60 13.70 -1.23
N SER A 41 13.37 13.81 -1.71
CA SER A 41 12.85 15.05 -2.30
C SER A 41 12.49 16.12 -1.26
N GLY A 42 12.63 15.83 0.04
CA GLY A 42 12.13 16.72 1.12
C GLY A 42 10.61 16.88 1.10
N GLN A 43 9.94 16.22 0.15
CA GLN A 43 8.51 16.05 0.08
C GLN A 43 8.12 14.99 1.11
N VAL A 44 8.20 15.38 2.38
CA VAL A 44 7.28 14.85 3.39
C VAL A 44 5.89 15.41 3.02
N MET A 45 5.39 15.05 1.84
CA MET A 45 3.96 15.01 1.64
C MET A 45 3.45 14.13 2.76
N GLN A 46 2.62 14.70 3.62
CA GLN A 46 1.99 14.04 4.74
C GLN A 46 1.21 12.85 4.17
N LYS A 47 1.87 11.71 3.94
CA LYS A 47 1.16 10.44 3.94
C LYS A 47 0.54 10.44 5.32
N GLN A 48 -0.79 10.56 5.38
CA GLN A 48 -1.51 10.61 6.64
C GLN A 48 -1.11 9.35 7.39
N ASP A 49 -0.28 9.54 8.40
CA ASP A 49 0.23 8.44 9.19
C ASP A 49 -0.99 7.85 9.91
N LEU A 50 -1.40 6.67 9.50
CA LEU A 50 -2.59 6.02 10.05
C LEU A 50 -2.42 5.76 11.55
N SER A 51 -1.17 5.74 12.05
CA SER A 51 -0.88 5.55 13.47
C SER A 51 -1.29 6.72 14.36
N VAL A 52 -1.42 7.94 13.81
CA VAL A 52 -1.85 9.15 14.54
C VAL A 52 -3.36 9.38 14.53
N LEU A 53 -4.16 8.48 13.94
CA LEU A 53 -5.61 8.52 14.06
C LEU A 53 -6.03 8.38 15.53
N LYS A 54 -6.76 9.37 16.04
CA LYS A 54 -7.24 9.41 17.45
C LYS A 54 -8.72 9.12 17.62
N GLN A 55 -9.46 9.03 16.52
CA GLN A 55 -10.90 8.83 16.50
C GLN A 55 -11.26 7.74 15.49
N PRO A 56 -12.42 7.08 15.66
CA PRO A 56 -12.87 6.08 14.71
C PRO A 56 -13.15 6.69 13.33
N VAL A 57 -12.65 6.05 12.28
CA VAL A 57 -12.79 6.49 10.87
C VAL A 57 -13.07 5.33 9.92
N ILE A 58 -13.56 5.67 8.72
CA ILE A 58 -13.62 4.77 7.56
C ILE A 58 -12.57 5.24 6.55
N LEU A 59 -11.74 4.31 6.08
CA LEU A 59 -10.66 4.61 5.15
C LEU A 59 -11.14 4.47 3.69
N LEU A 60 -10.93 5.52 2.88
CA LEU A 60 -11.09 5.47 1.43
C LEU A 60 -9.72 5.69 0.77
N ALA A 61 -9.34 4.80 -0.14
CA ALA A 61 -8.11 4.92 -0.91
C ALA A 61 -8.27 4.28 -2.30
N ASP A 62 -7.44 4.66 -3.27
CA ASP A 62 -7.42 3.94 -4.55
C ASP A 62 -6.89 2.51 -4.35
N ASP A 63 -5.81 2.35 -3.59
CA ASP A 63 -5.24 1.07 -3.14
C ASP A 63 -4.54 1.27 -1.79
N LEU A 64 -4.29 0.19 -1.06
CA LEU A 64 -3.49 0.20 0.16
C LEU A 64 -2.25 -0.67 0.00
N THR A 65 -1.09 -0.07 0.20
CA THR A 65 0.17 -0.81 0.13
C THR A 65 0.35 -1.68 1.38
N PRO A 66 1.22 -2.71 1.33
CA PRO A 66 1.59 -3.49 2.52
C PRO A 66 2.06 -2.61 3.69
N SER A 67 2.74 -1.50 3.38
CA SER A 67 3.20 -0.54 4.39
C SER A 67 2.03 0.17 5.11
N ASP A 68 0.96 0.51 4.39
CA ASP A 68 -0.21 1.20 4.98
C ASP A 68 -1.04 0.25 5.83
N THR A 69 -1.25 -0.96 5.31
CA THR A 69 -2.01 -1.99 6.00
C THR A 69 -1.37 -2.42 7.31
N ALA A 70 -0.03 -2.38 7.42
CA ALA A 70 0.71 -2.64 8.66
C ALA A 70 0.47 -1.60 9.77
N LEU A 71 -0.01 -0.40 9.43
CA LEU A 71 -0.29 0.68 10.37
C LEU A 71 -1.76 0.72 10.84
N LEU A 72 -2.60 -0.17 10.33
CA LEU A 72 -4.02 -0.24 10.66
C LEU A 72 -4.22 -0.72 12.11
N LYS A 73 -5.15 -0.05 12.80
CA LYS A 73 -5.54 -0.34 14.18
C LYS A 73 -7.06 -0.55 14.23
N PRO A 74 -7.57 -1.72 14.67
CA PRO A 74 -9.01 -1.98 14.74
C PRO A 74 -9.77 -0.99 15.64
N GLU A 75 -9.08 -0.35 16.59
CA GLU A 75 -9.67 0.62 17.51
C GLU A 75 -10.01 1.96 16.84
N THR A 76 -9.32 2.29 15.74
CA THR A 76 -9.46 3.58 15.05
C THR A 76 -9.97 3.43 13.63
N VAL A 77 -9.76 2.29 12.96
CA VAL A 77 -10.24 2.05 11.60
C VAL A 77 -11.39 1.05 11.63
N LEU A 78 -12.62 1.55 11.44
CA LEU A 78 -13.85 0.76 11.52
C LEU A 78 -14.24 0.12 10.17
N GLY A 79 -13.61 0.53 9.08
CA GLY A 79 -13.89 -0.01 7.75
C GLY A 79 -12.95 0.52 6.68
N ILE A 80 -12.82 -0.22 5.59
CA ILE A 80 -11.92 0.08 4.47
C ILE A 80 -12.68 -0.04 3.14
N CYS A 81 -12.51 0.94 2.26
CA CYS A 81 -13.01 0.91 0.89
C CYS A 81 -11.86 1.25 -0.06
N THR A 82 -11.50 0.32 -0.94
CA THR A 82 -10.52 0.57 -2.02
C THR A 82 -11.17 0.53 -3.40
N VAL A 83 -10.63 1.31 -4.34
CA VAL A 83 -11.10 1.33 -5.74
C VAL A 83 -10.45 0.20 -6.54
N GLN A 84 -9.21 -0.13 -6.21
CA GLN A 84 -8.44 -1.22 -6.76
C GLN A 84 -8.23 -2.29 -5.69
N GLY A 85 -8.12 -3.53 -6.15
CA GLY A 85 -7.91 -4.68 -5.29
C GLY A 85 -8.88 -5.81 -5.61
N GLY A 86 -8.83 -6.84 -4.78
CA GLY A 86 -9.68 -8.00 -4.88
C GLY A 86 -9.53 -8.88 -3.64
N PRO A 87 -10.19 -10.04 -3.60
CA PRO A 87 -10.23 -10.90 -2.40
C PRO A 87 -8.83 -11.32 -1.91
N THR A 88 -7.86 -11.37 -2.81
CA THR A 88 -6.47 -11.78 -2.56
C THR A 88 -5.50 -10.61 -2.40
N ALA A 89 -5.98 -9.37 -2.43
CA ALA A 89 -5.13 -8.21 -2.21
C ALA A 89 -4.66 -8.12 -0.76
N HIS A 90 -3.48 -7.53 -0.52
CA HIS A 90 -2.92 -7.35 0.82
C HIS A 90 -3.89 -6.65 1.76
N ALA A 91 -4.56 -5.60 1.28
CA ALA A 91 -5.60 -4.87 2.00
C ALA A 91 -6.73 -5.78 2.48
N ALA A 92 -7.28 -6.61 1.57
CA ALA A 92 -8.40 -7.51 1.85
C ALA A 92 -8.00 -8.66 2.79
N ILE A 93 -6.76 -9.16 2.70
CA ILE A 93 -6.24 -10.22 3.57
C ILE A 93 -6.04 -9.68 4.99
N LEU A 94 -5.37 -8.54 5.13
CA LEU A 94 -5.10 -7.93 6.44
C LEU A 94 -6.37 -7.43 7.13
N ALA A 95 -7.28 -6.80 6.40
CA ALA A 95 -8.58 -6.40 6.95
C ALA A 95 -9.34 -7.58 7.55
N ARG A 96 -9.36 -8.73 6.85
CA ARG A 96 -9.94 -9.99 7.36
C ARG A 96 -9.26 -10.47 8.64
N ALA A 97 -7.93 -10.48 8.67
CA ALA A 97 -7.16 -10.90 9.84
C ALA A 97 -7.41 -10.00 11.06
N LEU A 98 -7.66 -8.70 10.82
CA LEU A 98 -7.94 -7.69 11.84
C LEU A 98 -9.44 -7.58 12.20
N GLY A 99 -10.33 -8.33 11.53
CA GLY A 99 -11.77 -8.25 11.75
C GLY A 99 -12.40 -6.94 11.26
N ILE A 100 -11.72 -6.19 10.39
CA ILE A 100 -12.18 -4.91 9.85
C ILE A 100 -13.01 -5.17 8.57
N PRO A 101 -14.27 -4.69 8.48
CA PRO A 101 -15.06 -4.75 7.26
C PRO A 101 -14.34 -4.05 6.09
N ALA A 102 -14.19 -4.74 4.96
CA ALA A 102 -13.53 -4.18 3.78
C ALA A 102 -14.28 -4.50 2.49
N ILE A 103 -14.32 -3.51 1.58
CA ILE A 103 -14.76 -3.66 0.20
C ILE A 103 -13.63 -3.18 -0.73
N ALA A 104 -13.34 -3.96 -1.77
CA ALA A 104 -12.29 -3.76 -2.75
C ALA A 104 -12.74 -4.27 -4.11
#